data_AF-A0A2D6BK92-F1
#
_entry.id   AF-A0A2D6BK92-F1
#
_cell.length_a   1.000
_cell.length_b   1.000
_cell.length_c   1.000
_cell.angle_alpha   90.00
_cell.angle_beta   90.00
_cell.angle_gamma   90.00
#
_symmetry.space_group_name_H-M   'P 1'
#
loop_
_entity.id
_entity.type
_entity.pdbx_description
1 polymer ?
#
loop_
_entity_poly.entity_id
_entity_poly.type
_entity_poly.pdbx_seq_one_letter_code
_entity_poly.pdbx_strand_id
1 'polypeptide(L)'
;MPAEAAGQRFLERILPAGLFESIEAGTRTFMLECSCGNKRDLWEAGGMKAAGTEERTLARCETCQKATWQRKRKKTEAERRQEFEDGIRGRVYLSSRAWWASLVVWSSAALVWSLPLFLVVEPQDPAWAAGISLAALFAGWIGPWFWLTTRYRITDQALHVNSGPFHVELDLIRIQEVSERRKSLGMSFALDTKFLWVGYPMAFGAVLVSPRERELFLRELAEGCRHLRRVGAELVP
;
A
#
# COMPACT_ATOMS: atom_id res chain seq x y z
N MET A 1 4.99 21.65 6.88
CA MET A 1 4.33 20.87 5.81
C MET A 1 4.57 21.59 4.49
N PRO A 2 5.06 20.92 3.44
CA PRO A 2 5.21 21.56 2.13
C PRO A 2 3.83 21.99 1.64
N ALA A 3 3.69 23.25 1.21
CA ALA A 3 2.42 23.82 0.73
C ALA A 3 1.82 23.03 -0.47
N GLU A 4 2.66 22.25 -1.15
CA GLU A 4 2.33 21.42 -2.32
C GLU A 4 1.44 20.20 -1.94
N ALA A 5 1.58 19.64 -0.73
CA ALA A 5 0.76 18.51 -0.26
C ALA A 5 -0.69 18.91 0.09
N ALA A 6 -0.97 20.20 0.28
CA ALA A 6 -2.31 20.68 0.63
C ALA A 6 -3.28 20.61 -0.57
N GLY A 7 -2.78 20.84 -1.79
CA GLY A 7 -3.59 20.78 -3.01
C GLY A 7 -4.07 19.37 -3.35
N GLN A 8 -3.20 18.37 -3.20
CA GLN A 8 -3.53 16.96 -3.46
C GLN A 8 -4.63 16.45 -2.52
N ARG A 9 -4.52 16.74 -1.21
CA ARG A 9 -5.54 16.36 -0.21
C ARG A 9 -6.89 17.04 -0.43
N PHE A 10 -6.89 18.26 -0.97
CA PHE A 10 -8.13 18.96 -1.32
C PHE A 10 -8.81 18.28 -2.51
N LEU A 11 -8.05 17.88 -3.54
CA LEU A 11 -8.59 17.16 -4.69
C LEU A 11 -9.12 15.77 -4.34
N GLU A 12 -8.40 15.02 -3.51
CA GLU A 12 -8.84 13.71 -3.02
C GLU A 12 -10.23 13.78 -2.37
N ARG A 13 -10.57 14.94 -1.78
CA ARG A 13 -11.85 15.17 -1.11
C ARG A 13 -12.98 15.60 -2.06
N ILE A 14 -12.67 16.14 -3.23
CA ILE A 14 -13.64 16.74 -4.16
C ILE A 14 -13.87 15.87 -5.40
N LEU A 15 -12.84 15.18 -5.87
CA LEU A 15 -12.92 14.39 -7.10
C LEU A 15 -13.32 12.94 -6.80
N PRO A 16 -14.08 12.28 -7.70
CA PRO A 16 -14.30 10.83 -7.64
C PRO A 16 -12.96 10.07 -7.72
N ALA A 17 -12.85 8.97 -6.97
CA ALA A 17 -11.61 8.19 -6.85
C ALA A 17 -11.00 7.81 -8.22
N GLY A 18 -11.80 7.31 -9.16
CA GLY A 18 -11.30 6.93 -10.50
C GLY A 18 -10.77 8.11 -11.33
N LEU A 19 -11.32 9.31 -11.14
CA LEU A 19 -10.81 10.51 -11.81
C LEU A 19 -9.49 10.96 -11.19
N PHE A 20 -9.38 10.90 -9.87
CA PHE A 20 -8.14 11.20 -9.15
C PHE A 20 -7.02 10.25 -9.56
N GLU A 21 -7.29 8.94 -9.57
CA GLU A 21 -6.35 7.91 -10.02
C GLU A 21 -5.90 8.13 -11.47
N SER A 22 -6.82 8.50 -12.36
CA SER A 22 -6.47 8.81 -13.75
C SER A 22 -5.56 10.04 -13.88
N ILE A 23 -5.77 11.07 -13.05
CA ILE A 23 -4.94 12.29 -13.04
C ILE A 23 -3.56 11.97 -12.46
N GLU A 24 -3.52 11.22 -11.38
CA GLU A 24 -2.27 10.73 -10.76
C GLU A 24 -1.46 9.90 -11.76
N ALA A 25 -2.09 8.91 -12.39
CA ALA A 25 -1.44 8.07 -13.40
C ALA A 25 -0.90 8.90 -14.57
N GLY A 26 -1.68 9.88 -15.05
CA GLY A 26 -1.26 10.77 -16.13
C GLY A 26 -0.07 11.65 -15.75
N THR A 27 -0.06 12.20 -14.55
CA THR A 27 1.00 13.12 -14.08
C THR A 27 2.30 12.40 -13.71
N ARG A 28 2.25 11.18 -13.17
CA ARG A 28 3.43 10.34 -12.90
C ARG A 28 4.22 9.92 -14.14
N THR A 29 3.68 10.13 -15.34
CA THR A 29 4.42 9.91 -16.60
C THR A 29 5.39 11.05 -16.95
N PHE A 30 5.35 12.17 -16.22
CA PHE A 30 6.18 13.34 -16.48
C PHE A 30 7.18 13.58 -15.35
N MET A 31 8.41 13.90 -15.73
CA MET A 31 9.49 14.33 -14.84
C MET A 31 9.69 15.84 -14.93
N LEU A 32 10.02 16.43 -13.79
CA LEU A 32 10.58 17.76 -13.68
C LEU A 32 12.09 17.67 -13.44
N GLU A 33 12.85 18.40 -14.25
CA GLU A 33 14.31 18.51 -14.11
C GLU A 33 14.70 19.93 -13.71
N CYS A 34 15.38 20.04 -12.57
CA CYS A 34 15.96 21.30 -12.12
C CYS A 34 17.33 21.51 -12.76
N SER A 35 17.77 22.77 -12.88
CA SER A 35 19.09 23.14 -13.37
C SER A 35 20.26 22.60 -12.53
N CYS A 36 20.00 22.18 -11.29
CA CYS A 36 20.98 21.51 -10.43
C CYS A 36 21.12 20.00 -10.70
N GLY A 37 20.38 19.45 -11.67
CA GLY A 37 20.38 18.03 -12.00
C GLY A 37 19.37 17.19 -11.20
N ASN A 38 18.68 17.77 -10.22
CA ASN A 38 17.62 17.05 -9.50
C ASN A 38 16.45 16.73 -10.44
N LYS A 39 16.01 15.46 -10.42
CA LYS A 39 14.86 14.98 -11.17
C LYS A 39 13.80 14.50 -10.17
N ARG A 40 12.54 14.84 -10.40
CA ARG A 40 11.42 14.34 -9.59
C ARG A 40 10.15 14.21 -10.41
N ASP A 41 9.21 13.44 -9.91
CA ASP A 41 7.92 13.28 -10.58
C ASP A 41 7.09 14.56 -10.53
N LEU A 42 6.37 14.84 -11.62
CA LEU A 42 5.47 15.98 -11.69
C LEU A 42 4.38 15.92 -10.63
N TRP A 43 3.91 14.70 -10.33
CA TRP A 43 2.93 14.46 -9.27
C TRP A 43 3.48 14.87 -7.90
N GLU A 44 4.69 14.43 -7.55
CA GLU A 44 5.35 14.75 -6.26
C GLU A 44 5.60 16.24 -6.09
N ALA A 45 5.85 16.96 -7.18
CA ALA A 45 5.99 18.41 -7.18
C ALA A 45 4.67 19.19 -6.94
N GLY A 46 3.57 18.50 -6.61
CA GLY A 46 2.24 19.10 -6.47
C GLY A 46 1.65 19.57 -7.80
N GLY A 47 2.19 19.09 -8.92
CA GLY A 47 1.82 19.51 -10.26
C GLY A 47 0.48 18.93 -10.72
N MET A 48 -0.61 19.63 -10.43
CA MET A 48 -1.95 19.32 -10.97
C MET A 48 -2.16 19.86 -12.39
N LYS A 49 -1.22 20.65 -12.91
CA LYS A 49 -1.32 21.14 -14.29
C LYS A 49 -1.31 19.94 -15.20
N ALA A 50 -2.37 19.82 -16.00
CA ALA A 50 -2.54 18.79 -16.99
C ALA A 50 -1.25 18.58 -17.81
N ALA A 51 -1.17 17.46 -18.50
CA ALA A 51 -0.19 17.18 -19.55
C ALA A 51 -0.24 18.20 -20.74
N GLY A 52 -0.56 19.47 -20.49
CA GLY A 52 -0.42 20.57 -21.40
C GLY A 52 1.01 20.74 -21.88
N THR A 53 1.10 21.40 -23.02
CA THR A 53 2.27 21.56 -23.89
C THR A 53 3.37 22.45 -23.34
N GLU A 54 3.18 23.07 -22.17
CA GLU A 54 4.22 23.89 -21.54
C GLU A 54 5.44 23.04 -21.16
N GLU A 55 6.57 23.31 -21.79
CA GLU A 55 7.83 22.58 -21.57
C GLU A 55 8.53 22.92 -20.25
N ARG A 56 8.11 23.98 -19.56
CA ARG A 56 8.72 24.43 -18.31
C ARG A 56 7.66 24.86 -17.32
N THR A 57 7.87 24.50 -16.05
CA THR A 57 7.03 24.98 -14.95
C THR A 57 7.92 25.61 -13.88
N LEU A 58 7.46 26.71 -13.28
CA LEU A 58 8.13 27.30 -12.15
C LEU A 58 7.82 26.47 -10.90
N ALA A 59 8.84 25.86 -10.30
CA ALA A 59 8.69 25.06 -9.08
C ALA A 59 9.94 25.19 -8.19
N ARG A 60 9.76 24.95 -6.88
CA ARG A 60 10.87 24.96 -5.93
C ARG A 60 11.54 23.58 -5.93
N CYS A 61 12.85 23.53 -6.10
CA CYS A 61 13.58 22.27 -6.04
C CYS A 61 13.90 21.89 -4.60
N GLU A 62 13.71 20.63 -4.20
CA GLU A 62 14.00 20.15 -2.84
C GLU A 62 15.50 20.08 -2.53
N THR A 63 16.32 19.77 -3.53
CA THR A 63 17.77 19.67 -3.37
C THR A 63 18.42 21.05 -3.22
N CYS A 64 18.11 21.99 -4.13
CA CYS A 64 18.76 23.31 -4.14
C CYS A 64 17.93 24.41 -3.46
N GLN A 65 16.69 24.13 -3.06
CA GLN A 65 15.77 25.03 -2.35
C GLN A 65 15.40 26.34 -3.09
N LYS A 66 15.80 26.51 -4.35
CA LYS A 66 15.52 27.68 -5.19
C LYS A 66 14.27 27.46 -6.04
N ALA A 67 13.47 28.51 -6.22
CA ALA A 67 12.43 28.54 -7.24
C ALA A 67 13.10 28.69 -8.61
N THR A 68 12.95 27.68 -9.45
CA THR A 68 13.59 27.61 -10.77
C THR A 68 12.59 27.17 -11.81
N TRP A 69 12.81 27.58 -13.06
CA TRP A 69 12.09 27.04 -14.20
C TRP A 69 12.59 25.61 -14.45
N GLN A 70 11.81 24.63 -14.01
CA GLN A 70 12.12 23.21 -14.17
C GLN A 70 11.60 22.73 -15.53
N ARG A 71 12.42 21.96 -16.25
CA ARG A 71 12.04 21.40 -17.54
C ARG A 71 11.10 20.22 -17.31
N LYS A 72 9.92 20.27 -17.93
CA LYS A 72 8.95 19.18 -17.95
C LYS A 72 9.24 18.30 -19.15
N ARG A 73 9.42 17.00 -18.93
CA ARG A 73 9.55 16.01 -20.01
C ARG A 73 8.84 14.71 -19.64
N LYS A 74 8.45 13.91 -20.62
CA LYS A 74 7.97 12.55 -20.36
C LYS A 74 9.12 11.68 -19.85
N LYS A 75 8.82 10.76 -18.93
CA LYS A 75 9.75 9.69 -18.53
C LYS A 75 10.17 8.92 -19.77
N THR A 76 11.48 8.69 -19.91
CA THR A 76 11.97 7.80 -20.97
C THR A 76 11.51 6.37 -20.68
N GLU A 77 11.49 5.52 -21.69
CA GLU A 77 11.19 4.10 -21.49
C GLU A 77 12.23 3.41 -20.60
N ALA A 78 13.50 3.81 -20.70
CA ALA A 78 14.57 3.37 -19.81
C ALA A 78 14.32 3.75 -18.35
N GLU A 79 13.87 4.98 -18.07
CA GLU A 79 13.53 5.41 -16.70
C GLU A 79 12.29 4.71 -16.17
N ARG A 80 11.25 4.51 -17.00
CA ARG A 80 10.08 3.69 -16.60
C ARG A 80 10.47 2.26 -16.29
N ARG A 81 11.37 1.70 -17.09
CA ARG A 81 11.91 0.36 -16.90
C ARG A 81 12.78 0.29 -15.65
N GLN A 82 13.59 1.32 -15.38
CA GLN A 82 14.41 1.42 -14.18
C GLN A 82 13.55 1.57 -12.93
N GLU A 83 12.49 2.38 -12.94
CA GLU A 83 11.53 2.51 -11.84
C GLU A 83 10.76 1.20 -11.61
N PHE A 84 10.40 0.50 -12.68
CA PHE A 84 9.82 -0.84 -12.60
C PHE A 84 10.83 -1.86 -12.05
N GLU A 85 12.10 -1.81 -12.48
CA GLU A 85 13.18 -2.69 -12.03
C GLU A 85 13.59 -2.40 -10.57
N ASP A 86 13.65 -1.13 -10.16
CA ASP A 86 13.92 -0.68 -8.80
C ASP A 86 12.73 -1.01 -7.88
N GLY A 87 11.50 -0.90 -8.40
CA GLY A 87 10.33 -1.50 -7.79
C GLY A 87 10.50 -3.02 -7.62
N ILE A 88 10.92 -3.74 -8.67
CA ILE A 88 11.20 -5.19 -8.70
C ILE A 88 12.30 -5.61 -7.74
N ARG A 89 13.33 -4.79 -7.50
CA ARG A 89 14.43 -5.12 -6.57
C ARG A 89 13.97 -5.30 -5.13
N GLY A 90 12.78 -4.82 -4.78
CA GLY A 90 12.20 -5.12 -3.48
C GLY A 90 11.82 -6.60 -3.35
N ARG A 91 12.43 -7.31 -2.39
CA ARG A 91 12.06 -8.70 -2.09
C ARG A 91 10.61 -8.77 -1.61
N VAL A 92 9.87 -9.72 -2.17
CA VAL A 92 8.48 -10.00 -1.80
C VAL A 92 8.46 -11.12 -0.77
N TYR A 93 7.86 -10.83 0.38
CA TYR A 93 7.65 -11.76 1.47
C TYR A 93 6.19 -12.18 1.51
N LEU A 94 5.95 -13.49 1.54
CA LEU A 94 4.60 -14.02 1.72
C LEU A 94 4.20 -13.98 3.19
N SER A 95 2.90 -13.90 3.46
CA SER A 95 2.40 -14.04 4.83
C SER A 95 2.52 -15.49 5.31
N SER A 96 3.04 -15.69 6.53
CA SER A 96 2.92 -16.92 7.27
C SER A 96 1.44 -17.21 7.51
N ARG A 97 1.06 -18.46 7.33
CA ARG A 97 -0.32 -18.92 7.37
C ARG A 97 -0.42 -20.05 8.37
N ALA A 98 -1.12 -19.80 9.48
CA ALA A 98 -1.43 -20.88 10.41
C ALA A 98 -2.43 -21.86 9.76
N TRP A 99 -2.16 -23.15 9.87
CA TRP A 99 -3.04 -24.18 9.29
C TRP A 99 -4.46 -24.12 9.89
N TRP A 100 -4.57 -23.87 11.20
CA TRP A 100 -5.87 -23.74 11.87
C TRP A 100 -6.65 -22.51 11.39
N ALA A 101 -5.96 -21.41 11.10
CA ALA A 101 -6.60 -20.22 10.55
C ALA A 101 -7.13 -20.49 9.14
N SER A 102 -6.45 -21.35 8.35
CA SER A 102 -6.98 -21.83 7.07
C SER A 102 -8.31 -22.54 7.27
N LEU A 103 -8.39 -23.44 8.25
CA LEU A 103 -9.64 -24.16 8.55
C LEU A 103 -10.77 -23.20 8.90
N VAL A 104 -10.51 -22.20 9.73
CA VAL A 104 -11.51 -21.19 10.11
C VAL A 104 -11.98 -20.38 8.91
N VAL A 105 -11.07 -19.90 8.06
CA VAL A 105 -11.41 -19.12 6.86
C VAL A 105 -12.21 -19.95 5.86
N TRP A 106 -11.77 -21.17 5.55
CA TRP A 106 -12.47 -22.00 4.56
C TRP A 106 -13.79 -22.57 5.08
N SER A 107 -13.89 -22.93 6.37
CA SER A 107 -15.14 -23.40 6.97
C SER A 107 -16.19 -22.31 7.06
N SER A 108 -15.80 -21.09 7.45
CA SER A 108 -16.72 -19.94 7.46
C SER A 108 -17.19 -19.58 6.04
N ALA A 109 -16.30 -19.60 5.05
CA ALA A 109 -16.67 -19.40 3.65
C ALA A 109 -17.65 -20.48 3.16
N ALA A 110 -17.37 -21.75 3.44
CA ALA A 110 -18.26 -22.87 3.09
C ALA A 110 -19.64 -22.74 3.75
N LEU A 111 -19.69 -22.33 5.03
CA LEU A 111 -20.95 -22.10 5.73
C LEU A 111 -21.77 -20.98 5.06
N VAL A 112 -21.13 -19.86 4.73
CA VAL A 112 -21.79 -18.75 4.04
C VAL A 112 -22.29 -19.17 2.65
N TRP A 113 -21.49 -19.93 1.89
CA TRP A 113 -21.89 -20.45 0.59
C TRP A 113 -22.96 -21.55 0.64
N SER A 114 -23.20 -22.14 1.81
CA SER A 114 -24.29 -23.11 1.99
C SER A 114 -25.65 -22.44 2.20
N LEU A 115 -25.70 -21.17 2.61
CA LEU A 115 -26.96 -20.43 2.86
C LEU A 115 -27.93 -20.42 1.66
N PRO A 116 -27.49 -20.20 0.41
CA PRO A 116 -28.35 -20.31 -0.77
C PRO A 116 -29.07 -21.65 -0.89
N LEU A 117 -28.44 -22.76 -0.48
CA LEU A 117 -29.05 -24.09 -0.57
C LEU A 117 -30.29 -24.20 0.31
N PHE A 118 -30.31 -23.55 1.47
CA PHE A 118 -31.46 -23.54 2.36
C PHE A 118 -32.59 -22.62 1.87
N LEU A 119 -32.24 -21.52 1.19
CA LEU A 119 -33.20 -20.53 0.71
C LEU A 119 -33.94 -20.96 -0.57
N VAL A 120 -33.34 -21.86 -1.36
CA VAL A 120 -33.93 -22.33 -2.63
C VAL A 120 -34.97 -23.43 -2.44
N VAL A 121 -35.02 -24.10 -1.27
CA VAL A 121 -35.95 -25.21 -1.02
C VAL A 121 -37.40 -24.73 -0.90
N GLU A 122 -37.66 -23.51 -0.38
CA GLU A 122 -39.02 -22.98 -0.26
C GLU A 122 -39.03 -21.43 -0.32
N PRO A 123 -38.80 -20.83 -1.50
CA PRO A 123 -38.69 -19.38 -1.61
C PRO A 123 -40.07 -18.71 -1.54
N GLN A 124 -40.31 -17.91 -0.48
CA GLN A 124 -41.49 -17.02 -0.42
C GLN A 124 -41.45 -15.91 -1.49
N ASP A 125 -40.26 -15.43 -1.83
CA ASP A 125 -40.02 -14.44 -2.88
C ASP A 125 -38.72 -14.80 -3.63
N PRO A 126 -38.79 -15.20 -4.91
CA PRO A 126 -37.62 -15.62 -5.67
C PRO A 126 -36.63 -14.48 -5.94
N ALA A 127 -37.08 -13.22 -6.03
CA ALA A 127 -36.20 -12.08 -6.29
C ALA A 127 -35.32 -11.77 -5.06
N TRP A 128 -35.93 -11.79 -3.87
CA TRP A 128 -35.22 -11.66 -2.60
C TRP A 128 -34.22 -12.81 -2.37
N ALA A 129 -34.64 -14.06 -2.61
CA ALA A 129 -33.78 -15.23 -2.47
C ALA A 129 -32.55 -15.15 -3.39
N ALA A 130 -32.73 -14.70 -4.64
CA ALA A 130 -31.63 -14.46 -5.57
C ALA A 130 -30.68 -13.36 -5.07
N GLY A 131 -31.23 -12.26 -4.54
CA GLY A 131 -30.45 -11.16 -3.97
C GLY A 131 -29.56 -11.60 -2.81
N ILE A 132 -30.10 -12.32 -1.82
CA ILE A 132 -29.31 -12.86 -0.71
C ILE A 132 -28.26 -13.84 -1.23
N SER A 133 -28.64 -14.72 -2.17
CA SER A 133 -27.73 -15.75 -2.65
C SER A 133 -26.50 -15.15 -3.31
N LEU A 134 -26.69 -14.12 -4.14
CA LEU A 134 -25.58 -13.35 -4.72
C LEU A 134 -24.74 -12.69 -3.63
N ALA A 135 -25.38 -12.00 -2.67
CA ALA A 135 -24.67 -11.35 -1.57
C ALA A 135 -23.83 -12.33 -0.74
N ALA A 136 -24.36 -13.52 -0.44
CA ALA A 136 -23.67 -14.57 0.28
C ALA A 136 -22.47 -15.12 -0.51
N LEU A 137 -22.62 -15.33 -1.82
CA LEU A 137 -21.52 -15.76 -2.69
C LEU A 137 -20.36 -14.75 -2.66
N PHE A 138 -20.67 -13.46 -2.81
CA PHE A 138 -19.67 -12.39 -2.72
C PHE A 138 -19.03 -12.31 -1.33
N ALA A 139 -19.85 -12.32 -0.27
CA ALA A 139 -19.37 -12.21 1.10
C ALA A 139 -18.46 -13.39 1.49
N GLY A 140 -18.79 -14.61 1.09
CA GLY A 140 -17.98 -15.79 1.36
C GLY A 140 -16.61 -15.77 0.67
N TRP A 141 -16.45 -15.00 -0.41
CA TRP A 141 -15.16 -14.86 -1.11
C TRP A 141 -14.19 -13.88 -0.42
N ILE A 142 -14.68 -12.99 0.43
CA ILE A 142 -13.88 -11.94 1.08
C ILE A 142 -12.74 -12.56 1.90
N GLY A 143 -13.03 -13.51 2.79
CA GLY A 143 -12.04 -14.15 3.64
C GLY A 143 -10.94 -14.87 2.85
N PRO A 144 -11.28 -15.83 1.96
CA PRO A 144 -10.32 -16.49 1.08
C PRO A 144 -9.51 -15.52 0.21
N TRP A 145 -10.14 -14.43 -0.28
CA TRP A 145 -9.43 -13.43 -1.07
C TRP A 145 -8.32 -12.74 -0.26
N PHE A 146 -8.62 -12.26 0.95
CA PHE A 146 -7.60 -11.73 1.86
C PHE A 146 -6.52 -12.78 2.12
N TRP A 147 -6.92 -14.02 2.45
CA TRP A 147 -6.01 -15.13 2.72
C TRP A 147 -4.98 -15.36 1.61
N LEU A 148 -5.42 -15.29 0.36
CA LEU A 148 -4.58 -15.57 -0.82
C LEU A 148 -3.72 -14.38 -1.25
N THR A 149 -4.11 -13.15 -0.93
CA THR A 149 -3.48 -11.94 -1.49
C THR A 149 -2.57 -11.19 -0.53
N THR A 150 -2.56 -11.53 0.77
CA THR A 150 -1.66 -10.88 1.73
C THR A 150 -0.18 -11.13 1.40
N ARG A 151 0.54 -10.05 1.06
CA ARG A 151 1.97 -10.05 0.71
C ARG A 151 2.63 -8.75 1.17
N TYR A 152 3.90 -8.84 1.53
CA TYR A 152 4.71 -7.71 1.96
C TYR A 152 5.85 -7.51 0.98
N ARG A 153 6.20 -6.25 0.70
CA ARG A 153 7.32 -5.93 -0.18
C ARG A 153 8.13 -4.82 0.47
N ILE A 154 9.42 -5.08 0.68
CA ILE A 154 10.36 -4.06 1.17
C ILE A 154 11.05 -3.48 -0.06
N THR A 155 10.95 -2.17 -0.27
CA THR A 155 11.75 -1.42 -1.26
C THR A 155 12.81 -0.59 -0.53
N ASP A 156 13.64 0.16 -1.26
CA ASP A 156 14.67 1.01 -0.67
C ASP A 156 14.10 2.16 0.19
N GLN A 157 12.83 2.54 -0.04
CA GLN A 157 12.19 3.69 0.59
C GLN A 157 10.98 3.33 1.44
N ALA A 158 10.26 2.27 1.10
CA ALA A 158 8.99 1.94 1.74
C ALA A 158 8.76 0.44 1.94
N LEU A 159 8.02 0.12 2.99
CA LEU A 159 7.40 -1.18 3.19
C LEU A 159 5.97 -1.12 2.65
N HIS A 160 5.71 -1.84 1.56
CA HIS A 160 4.38 -2.00 1.01
C HIS A 160 3.71 -3.25 1.60
N VAL A 161 2.53 -3.07 2.14
CA VAL A 161 1.68 -4.11 2.71
C VAL A 161 0.42 -4.21 1.85
N ASN A 162 0.29 -5.30 1.13
CA ASN A 162 -0.85 -5.56 0.26
C ASN A 162 -1.69 -6.67 0.88
N SER A 163 -2.98 -6.43 1.06
CA SER A 163 -3.92 -7.43 1.58
C SER A 163 -5.31 -7.18 0.99
N GLY A 164 -5.73 -8.05 0.08
CA GLY A 164 -6.99 -7.87 -0.66
C GLY A 164 -7.02 -6.51 -1.39
N PRO A 165 -8.09 -5.71 -1.21
CA PRO A 165 -8.19 -4.38 -1.79
C PRO A 165 -7.31 -3.33 -1.08
N PHE A 166 -6.82 -3.63 0.12
CA PHE A 166 -6.06 -2.66 0.90
C PHE A 166 -4.58 -2.70 0.53
N HIS A 167 -4.06 -1.52 0.21
CA HIS A 167 -2.66 -1.26 -0.11
C HIS A 167 -2.17 -0.19 0.87
N VAL A 168 -1.25 -0.55 1.75
CA VAL A 168 -0.67 0.35 2.74
C VAL A 168 0.81 0.51 2.44
N GLU A 169 1.25 1.75 2.31
CA GLU A 169 2.65 2.10 2.09
C GLU A 169 3.20 2.77 3.35
N LEU A 170 4.29 2.21 3.89
CA LEU A 170 4.95 2.69 5.09
C LEU A 170 6.35 3.16 4.73
N ASP A 171 6.59 4.47 4.74
CA ASP A 171 7.91 5.06 4.56
C ASP A 171 8.87 4.54 5.64
N LEU A 172 9.97 3.92 5.23
CA LEU A 172 10.93 3.30 6.14
C LEU A 172 11.46 4.29 7.17
N ILE A 173 11.68 5.55 6.78
CA ILE A 173 12.20 6.62 7.65
C ILE A 173 11.23 6.93 8.80
N ARG A 174 9.94 6.70 8.59
CA ARG A 174 8.89 7.02 9.56
C ARG A 174 8.54 5.87 10.49
N ILE A 175 9.08 4.66 10.24
CA ILE A 175 8.88 3.53 11.13
C ILE A 175 9.57 3.83 12.46
N GLN A 176 8.82 3.80 13.56
CA GLN A 176 9.31 4.20 14.88
C GLN A 176 9.94 3.02 15.63
N GLU A 177 9.33 1.85 15.50
CA GLU A 177 9.77 0.62 16.16
C GLU A 177 9.16 -0.60 15.48
N VAL A 178 9.85 -1.74 15.57
CA VAL A 178 9.34 -3.06 15.19
C VAL A 178 9.54 -4.01 16.35
N SER A 179 8.47 -4.57 16.90
CA SER A 179 8.52 -5.48 18.05
C SER A 179 7.59 -6.66 17.85
N GLU A 180 7.87 -7.76 18.54
CA GLU A 180 6.94 -8.91 18.61
C GLU A 180 5.74 -8.62 19.51
N ARG A 181 5.90 -7.70 20.47
CA ARG A 181 4.85 -7.39 21.43
C ARG A 181 3.94 -6.31 20.90
N ARG A 182 2.65 -6.60 20.90
CA ARG A 182 1.62 -5.61 20.61
C ARG A 182 1.61 -4.54 21.70
N LYS A 183 1.99 -3.32 21.35
CA LYS A 183 1.92 -2.15 22.25
C LYS A 183 0.63 -1.35 22.08
N SER A 184 -0.02 -1.43 20.91
CA SER A 184 -1.25 -0.71 20.60
C SER A 184 -2.22 -1.51 19.71
N LEU A 185 -3.47 -1.06 19.65
CA LEU A 185 -4.46 -1.51 18.67
C LEU A 185 -4.08 -0.94 17.29
N GLY A 186 -3.53 -1.77 16.40
CA GLY A 186 -3.25 -1.43 15.00
C GLY A 186 -4.05 -2.25 14.00
N MET A 187 -3.90 -1.93 12.71
CA MET A 187 -4.48 -2.71 11.62
C MET A 187 -3.78 -4.07 11.52
N SER A 188 -4.59 -5.13 11.48
CA SER A 188 -4.06 -6.49 11.39
C SER A 188 -3.98 -6.96 9.95
N PHE A 189 -2.76 -7.18 9.46
CA PHE A 189 -2.49 -7.90 8.22
C PHE A 189 -1.71 -9.20 8.51
N ALA A 190 -1.77 -9.68 9.75
CA ALA A 190 -1.16 -10.92 10.18
C ALA A 190 -2.19 -12.06 10.11
N LEU A 191 -1.85 -13.13 9.39
CA LEU A 191 -2.64 -14.35 9.27
C LEU A 191 -2.14 -15.47 10.22
N ASP A 192 -1.18 -15.13 11.08
CA ASP A 192 -0.54 -16.03 12.03
C ASP A 192 -0.42 -15.35 13.41
N THR A 193 -0.24 -16.14 14.47
CA THR A 193 -0.06 -15.66 15.84
C THR A 193 1.31 -15.03 16.06
N LYS A 194 2.30 -15.41 15.24
CA LYS A 194 3.66 -14.85 15.24
C LYS A 194 3.72 -13.62 14.34
N PHE A 195 3.15 -12.53 14.80
CA PHE A 195 3.20 -11.25 14.10
C PHE A 195 4.35 -10.38 14.59
N LEU A 196 4.77 -9.48 13.72
CA LEU A 196 5.60 -8.32 14.01
C LEU A 196 4.69 -7.10 14.03
N TRP A 197 4.72 -6.37 15.12
CA TRP A 197 4.09 -5.07 15.25
C TRP A 197 5.06 -4.01 14.71
N VAL A 198 4.61 -3.25 13.71
CA VAL A 198 5.37 -2.17 13.08
C VAL A 198 4.72 -0.85 13.49
N GLY A 199 5.38 -0.10 14.36
CA GLY A 199 4.94 1.20 14.86
C GLY A 199 5.11 2.28 13.81
N TYR A 200 4.03 2.99 13.50
CA TYR A 200 4.02 4.03 12.48
C TYR A 200 3.06 5.15 12.87
N PRO A 201 3.40 6.44 12.64
CA PRO A 201 2.54 7.57 12.99
C PRO A 201 1.30 7.69 12.08
N MET A 202 0.35 6.76 12.20
CA MET A 202 -0.96 6.77 11.53
C MET A 202 -2.09 6.89 12.57
N ALA A 203 -3.32 7.13 12.11
CA ALA A 203 -4.52 7.14 12.97
C ALA A 203 -4.69 5.83 13.78
N PHE A 204 -4.26 4.69 13.21
CA PHE A 204 -4.28 3.38 13.87
C PHE A 204 -2.94 3.01 14.54
N GLY A 205 -1.94 3.90 14.51
CA GLY A 205 -0.67 3.80 15.25
C GLY A 205 0.29 2.66 14.87
N ALA A 206 -0.17 1.60 14.21
CA ALA A 206 0.66 0.46 13.85
C ALA A 206 0.04 -0.46 12.80
N VAL A 207 0.89 -1.29 12.22
CA VAL A 207 0.57 -2.36 11.28
C VAL A 207 1.12 -3.67 11.82
N LEU A 208 0.28 -4.70 11.89
CA LEU A 208 0.72 -6.05 12.23
C LEU A 208 1.00 -6.82 10.94
N VAL A 209 2.22 -7.33 10.80
CA VAL A 209 2.66 -8.14 9.64
C VAL A 209 3.17 -9.49 10.11
N SER A 210 2.92 -10.57 9.38
CA SER A 210 3.42 -11.91 9.71
C SER A 210 4.19 -12.50 8.53
N PRO A 211 5.40 -12.02 8.20
CA PRO A 211 6.18 -12.56 7.08
C PRO A 211 6.62 -14.01 7.33
N ARG A 212 6.55 -14.85 6.28
CA ARG A 212 6.98 -16.25 6.32
C ARG A 212 8.48 -16.37 6.58
N GLU A 213 9.31 -15.61 5.88
CA GLU A 213 10.76 -15.53 6.12
C GLU A 213 11.11 -14.40 7.11
N ARG A 214 10.69 -14.54 8.37
CA ARG A 214 10.77 -13.47 9.38
C ARG A 214 12.15 -12.85 9.55
N GLU A 215 13.19 -13.68 9.65
CA GLU A 215 14.56 -13.21 9.91
C GLU A 215 15.16 -12.43 8.74
N LEU A 216 14.83 -12.84 7.51
CA LEU A 216 15.23 -12.13 6.29
C LEU A 216 14.49 -10.80 6.19
N PHE A 217 13.18 -10.80 6.46
CA PHE A 217 12.36 -9.59 6.50
C PHE A 217 12.90 -8.57 7.50
N LEU A 218 13.20 -8.99 8.75
CA LEU A 218 13.76 -8.10 9.77
C LEU A 218 15.14 -7.57 9.40
N ARG A 219 15.97 -8.40 8.75
CA ARG A 219 17.30 -7.98 8.30
C ARG A 219 17.20 -6.88 7.25
N GLU A 220 16.40 -7.07 6.21
CA GLU A 220 16.23 -6.04 5.17
C GLU A 220 15.57 -4.78 5.69
N LEU A 221 14.59 -4.93 6.58
CA LEU A 221 13.94 -3.79 7.21
C LEU A 221 14.93 -2.99 8.06
N ALA A 222 15.87 -3.65 8.76
CA ALA A 222 16.95 -2.98 9.48
C ALA A 222 17.95 -2.28 8.54
N GLU A 223 18.25 -2.87 7.39
CA GLU A 223 19.14 -2.28 6.38
C GLU A 223 18.53 -1.00 5.76
N GLY A 224 17.20 -0.99 5.57
CA GLY A 224 16.45 0.17 5.08
C GLY A 224 16.20 1.25 6.15
N CYS A 225 15.87 0.85 7.38
CA CYS A 225 15.64 1.75 8.52
C CYS A 225 16.94 2.12 9.25
N ARG A 226 17.77 2.97 8.65
CA ARG A 226 19.09 3.33 9.21
C ARG A 226 19.07 4.00 10.59
N HIS A 227 17.93 4.56 10.98
CA HIS A 227 17.71 5.18 12.30
C HIS A 227 17.28 4.18 13.38
N LEU A 228 16.99 2.92 13.01
CA LEU A 228 16.65 1.87 13.97
C LEU A 228 17.81 0.88 14.11
N ARG A 229 18.03 0.44 15.34
CA ARG A 229 19.00 -0.60 15.68
C ARG A 229 18.29 -1.93 15.90
N ARG A 230 18.85 -2.98 15.30
CA ARG A 230 18.40 -4.35 15.56
C ARG A 230 18.90 -4.84 16.91
N VAL A 231 17.97 -5.21 17.80
CA VAL A 231 18.23 -5.85 19.09
C VAL A 231 17.48 -7.18 19.10
N GLY A 232 18.18 -8.25 18.68
CA GLY A 232 17.58 -9.57 18.51
C GLY A 232 16.50 -9.60 17.41
N ALA A 233 15.24 -9.80 17.82
CA ALA A 233 14.07 -9.83 16.95
C ALA A 233 13.31 -8.49 16.88
N GLU A 234 13.82 -7.45 17.53
CA GLU A 234 13.20 -6.13 17.58
C GLU A 234 14.06 -5.08 16.86
N LEU A 235 13.41 -4.07 16.28
CA LEU A 235 14.06 -2.85 15.78
C LEU A 235 13.61 -1.70 16.68
N VAL A 236 14.56 -1.12 17.40
CA VAL A 236 14.34 -0.02 18.33
C VAL A 236 15.16 1.19 17.90
N PRO A 237 14.68 2.43 18.13
CA PRO A 237 15.43 3.63 17.80
C PRO A 237 16.75 3.76 18.60
#